data_AF-A0A945EV17-F1
#
_entry.id   AF-A0A945EV17-F1
#
_cell.length_a   1.000
_cell.length_b   1.000
_cell.length_c   1.000
_cell.angle_alpha   90.00
_cell.angle_beta   90.00
_cell.angle_gamma   90.00
#
_symmetry.space_group_name_H-M   'P 1'
#
loop_
_entity.id
_entity.type
_entity.pdbx_description
1 polymer ?
#
loop_
_entity_poly.entity_id
_entity_poly.type
_entity_poly.pdbx_seq_one_letter_code
_entity_poly.pdbx_strand_id
1 'polypeptide(L)'
;MTLGSLLHYGSIGGTIACSALGVSLGISYIAQGAMEALYIQPSAEKEISKISILAMALTETGGVIGLTVALMMLMSTRGFDNTLLHPGIARFGIFFSIGIASLFVGAVSALPAREACLSVARQPFFGNKIMNIMLITMSIIQTPIIFGFITAVMINTQATNVETLGQALALLSAGACLGLGSIGPAYGQSIYARSACQTLGNNRNTYRSILTFSLISQAMIESPIIFALLTSLLILGITTATISPMQSLLTVVAGLCVGITNIAPGISSGRTAAEAAKQITYNLSHYAIITRTSLIAQGLIDTFAIYGLLIALLLLLFIK
;
A
#
# COMPACT_ATOMS: atom_id res chain seq x y z
N MET A 1 22.12 12.64 -24.16
CA MET A 1 21.38 11.61 -23.40
C MET A 1 20.28 11.08 -24.30
N THR A 2 20.21 9.77 -24.54
CA THR A 2 19.06 9.17 -25.21
C THR A 2 17.89 9.09 -24.23
N LEU A 3 16.65 9.14 -24.72
CA LEU A 3 15.45 9.07 -23.88
C LEU A 3 15.43 7.80 -22.99
N GLY A 4 15.94 6.68 -23.49
CA GLY A 4 16.09 5.43 -22.72
C GLY A 4 16.98 5.59 -21.48
N SER A 5 18.12 6.27 -21.62
CA SER A 5 19.03 6.53 -20.49
C SER A 5 18.38 7.43 -19.43
N LEU A 6 17.61 8.44 -19.86
CA LEU A 6 16.88 9.32 -18.97
C LEU A 6 15.82 8.56 -18.17
N LEU A 7 15.04 7.68 -18.82
CA LEU A 7 14.02 6.87 -18.15
C LEU A 7 14.64 5.87 -17.17
N HIS A 8 15.75 5.22 -17.55
CA HIS A 8 16.44 4.27 -16.67
C HIS A 8 16.99 4.97 -15.42
N TYR A 9 17.86 5.98 -15.56
CA TYR A 9 18.41 6.68 -14.39
C TYR A 9 17.34 7.47 -13.63
N GLY A 10 16.35 8.01 -14.33
CA GLY A 10 15.17 8.66 -13.75
C GLY A 10 14.33 7.70 -12.91
N SER A 11 14.17 6.45 -13.32
CA SER A 11 13.45 5.43 -12.53
C SER A 11 14.22 5.03 -11.26
N ILE A 12 15.56 4.96 -11.31
CA ILE A 12 16.41 4.70 -10.13
C ILE A 12 16.25 5.84 -9.12
N GLY A 13 16.50 7.08 -9.58
CA GLY A 13 16.41 8.27 -8.73
C GLY A 13 14.99 8.51 -8.21
N GLY A 14 13.99 8.35 -9.08
CA GLY A 14 12.58 8.51 -8.74
C GLY A 14 12.11 7.50 -7.70
N THR A 15 12.55 6.24 -7.79
CA THR A 15 12.18 5.20 -6.82
C THR A 15 12.65 5.58 -5.42
N ILE A 16 13.95 5.88 -5.24
CA ILE A 16 14.48 6.24 -3.93
C ILE A 16 13.94 7.59 -3.44
N ALA A 17 13.76 8.58 -4.32
CA ALA A 17 13.22 9.88 -3.94
C ALA A 17 11.80 9.76 -3.41
N CYS A 18 10.90 9.04 -4.11
CA CYS A 18 9.53 8.86 -3.67
C CYS A 18 9.43 8.02 -2.39
N SER A 19 10.22 6.95 -2.27
CA SER A 19 10.28 6.15 -1.04
C SER A 19 10.76 6.99 0.15
N ALA A 20 11.86 7.75 -0.02
CA ALA A 20 12.39 8.60 1.03
C ALA A 20 11.40 9.70 1.46
N LEU A 21 10.69 10.30 0.50
CA LEU A 21 9.66 11.32 0.78
C LEU A 21 8.51 10.74 1.62
N GLY A 22 7.95 9.61 1.23
CA GLY A 22 6.84 8.99 1.96
C GLY A 22 7.22 8.60 3.39
N VAL A 23 8.37 7.94 3.54
CA VAL A 23 8.88 7.51 4.85
C VAL A 23 9.20 8.70 5.75
N SER A 24 9.88 9.73 5.22
CA SER A 24 10.24 10.92 6.00
C SER A 24 9.00 11.66 6.50
N LEU A 25 7.98 11.80 5.65
CA LEU A 25 6.70 12.39 6.05
C LEU A 25 6.05 11.54 7.14
N GLY A 26 6.01 10.22 6.97
CA GLY A 26 5.43 9.29 7.94
C GLY A 26 6.12 9.38 9.32
N ILE A 27 7.45 9.28 9.34
CA ILE A 27 8.26 9.38 10.56
C ILE A 27 8.05 10.72 11.26
N SER A 28 8.02 11.82 10.51
CA SER A 28 7.74 13.15 11.06
C SER A 28 6.39 13.21 11.77
N TYR A 29 5.32 12.68 11.15
CA TYR A 29 4.00 12.61 11.77
C TYR A 29 3.95 11.74 13.03
N ILE A 30 4.70 10.62 13.04
CA ILE A 30 4.83 9.76 14.23
C ILE A 30 5.54 10.52 15.35
N ALA A 31 6.65 11.18 15.05
CA ALA A 31 7.43 11.95 16.02
C ALA A 31 6.60 13.09 16.62
N GLN A 32 5.83 13.82 15.79
CA GLN A 32 4.89 14.84 16.27
C GLN A 32 3.86 14.27 17.23
N GLY A 33 3.26 13.12 16.89
CA GLY A 33 2.30 12.42 17.75
C GLY A 33 2.90 11.97 19.07
N ALA A 34 4.14 11.48 19.05
CA ALA A 34 4.87 11.07 20.25
C ALA A 34 5.19 12.27 21.15
N MET A 35 5.67 13.39 20.59
CA MET A 35 5.92 14.62 21.36
C MET A 35 4.66 15.18 21.99
N GLU A 36 3.55 15.22 21.24
CA GLU A 36 2.24 15.64 21.75
C GLU A 36 1.77 14.73 22.89
N ALA A 37 1.92 13.41 22.73
CA ALA A 37 1.58 12.43 23.76
C ALA A 37 2.44 12.58 25.03
N LEU A 38 3.75 12.83 24.88
CA LEU A 38 4.68 13.06 25.99
C LEU A 38 4.35 14.35 26.74
N TYR A 39 3.96 15.41 26.03
CA TYR A 39 3.51 16.66 26.65
C TYR A 39 2.25 16.44 27.48
N ILE A 40 1.29 15.66 26.98
CA ILE A 40 0.05 15.34 27.70
C ILE A 40 0.32 14.46 28.92
N GLN A 41 1.18 13.44 28.78
CA GLN A 41 1.45 12.48 29.85
C GLN A 41 2.94 12.10 29.91
N PRO A 42 3.79 12.87 30.60
CA PRO A 42 5.22 12.60 30.73
C PRO A 42 5.52 11.28 31.44
N SER A 43 4.66 10.89 32.39
CA SER A 43 4.84 9.64 33.15
C SER A 43 4.74 8.37 32.28
N ALA A 44 4.17 8.47 31.08
CA ALA A 44 4.05 7.38 30.12
C ALA A 44 5.21 7.34 29.11
N GLU A 45 6.29 8.11 29.34
CA GLU A 45 7.40 8.27 28.40
C GLU A 45 7.95 6.96 27.85
N LYS A 46 8.19 5.99 28.73
CA LYS A 46 8.76 4.70 28.34
C LYS A 46 7.87 3.96 27.33
N GLU A 47 6.56 3.97 27.52
CA GLU A 47 5.61 3.29 26.64
C GLU A 47 5.42 4.05 25.33
N ILE A 48 5.32 5.38 25.38
CA ILE A 48 5.20 6.23 24.18
C ILE A 48 6.45 6.13 23.31
N SER A 49 7.64 6.23 23.92
CA SER A 49 8.93 6.10 23.24
C SER A 49 9.04 4.74 22.55
N LYS A 50 8.75 3.65 23.27
CA LYS A 50 8.74 2.29 22.71
C LYS A 50 7.81 2.17 21.49
N ILE A 51 6.58 2.66 21.57
CA ILE A 51 5.61 2.61 20.48
C ILE A 51 6.10 3.43 19.28
N SER A 52 6.57 4.65 19.52
CA SER A 52 7.06 5.54 18.47
C SER A 52 8.25 4.94 17.72
N ILE A 53 9.23 4.36 18.42
CA ILE A 53 10.41 3.73 17.81
C ILE A 53 10.00 2.54 16.95
N LEU A 54 9.13 1.66 17.46
CA LEU A 54 8.64 0.51 16.70
C LEU A 54 7.89 0.95 15.44
N ALA A 55 7.05 1.97 15.55
CA ALA A 55 6.31 2.51 14.41
C ALA A 55 7.24 3.19 13.38
N MET A 56 8.24 3.95 13.82
CA MET A 56 9.23 4.55 12.92
C MET A 56 10.03 3.46 12.20
N ALA A 57 10.50 2.44 12.91
CA ALA A 57 11.22 1.31 12.31
C ALA A 57 10.36 0.55 11.29
N LEU A 58 9.08 0.35 11.59
CA LEU A 58 8.13 -0.23 10.65
C LEU A 58 7.93 0.68 9.43
N THR A 59 7.78 1.98 9.59
CA THR A 59 7.59 2.91 8.46
C THR A 59 8.82 2.95 7.56
N GLU A 60 10.02 2.84 8.15
CA GLU A 60 11.31 2.84 7.45
C GLU A 60 11.47 1.68 6.45
N THR A 61 10.73 0.57 6.62
CA THR A 61 10.81 -0.59 5.71
C THR A 61 10.56 -0.22 4.25
N GLY A 62 9.67 0.76 4.00
CA GLY A 62 9.40 1.27 2.65
C GLY A 62 10.60 1.98 2.02
N GLY A 63 11.41 2.64 2.83
CA GLY A 63 12.63 3.33 2.41
C GLY A 63 13.76 2.34 2.15
N VAL A 64 13.91 1.36 3.03
CA VAL A 64 14.87 0.26 2.86
C VAL A 64 14.57 -0.52 1.57
N ILE A 65 13.31 -0.90 1.34
CA ILE A 65 12.92 -1.62 0.12
C ILE A 65 13.08 -0.75 -1.13
N GLY A 66 12.75 0.55 -1.05
CA GLY A 66 13.01 1.49 -2.15
C GLY A 66 14.50 1.58 -2.50
N LEU A 67 15.37 1.65 -1.48
CA LEU A 67 16.81 1.67 -1.64
C LEU A 67 17.34 0.37 -2.25
N THR A 68 16.87 -0.79 -1.79
CA THR A 68 17.33 -2.08 -2.34
C THR A 68 16.96 -2.23 -3.80
N VAL A 69 15.76 -1.80 -4.22
CA VAL A 69 15.35 -1.81 -5.63
C VAL A 69 16.18 -0.81 -6.45
N ALA A 70 16.42 0.39 -5.94
CA ALA A 70 17.26 1.38 -6.63
C ALA A 70 18.70 0.86 -6.83
N LEU A 71 19.29 0.23 -5.81
CA LEU A 71 20.61 -0.41 -5.89
C LEU A 71 20.61 -1.59 -6.86
N MET A 72 19.56 -2.42 -6.84
CA MET A 72 19.41 -3.52 -7.81
C MET A 72 19.43 -3.00 -9.25
N MET A 73 18.68 -1.94 -9.55
CA MET A 73 18.65 -1.31 -10.88
C MET A 73 19.97 -0.62 -11.23
N LEU A 74 20.66 -0.03 -10.25
CA LEU A 74 21.97 0.58 -10.47
C LEU A 74 23.03 -0.48 -10.79
N MET A 75 23.03 -1.61 -10.07
CA MET A 75 23.97 -2.71 -10.33
C MET A 75 23.70 -3.37 -11.69
N SER A 76 22.43 -3.51 -12.08
CA SER A 76 22.06 -4.08 -13.38
C SER A 76 22.48 -3.18 -14.56
N THR A 77 22.72 -1.88 -14.32
CA THR A 77 23.10 -0.90 -15.35
C THR A 77 24.36 -1.31 -16.14
N ARG A 78 25.32 -2.01 -15.51
CA ARG A 78 26.59 -2.40 -16.16
C ARG A 78 26.44 -3.53 -17.19
N GLY A 79 25.33 -4.26 -17.15
CA GLY A 79 25.11 -5.43 -18.01
C GLY A 79 24.33 -5.16 -19.29
N PHE A 80 23.80 -3.93 -19.49
CA PHE A 80 22.82 -3.67 -20.54
C PHE A 80 23.04 -2.36 -21.30
N ASP A 81 22.56 -2.35 -22.54
CA ASP A 81 22.55 -1.16 -23.38
C ASP A 81 21.43 -0.20 -22.96
N ASN A 82 21.73 0.67 -22.00
CA ASN A 82 20.76 1.63 -21.44
C ASN A 82 20.41 2.77 -22.40
N THR A 83 20.95 2.75 -23.61
CA THR A 83 20.63 3.69 -24.68
C THR A 83 19.27 3.39 -25.31
N LEU A 84 18.82 2.13 -25.24
CA LEU A 84 17.59 1.62 -25.82
C LEU A 84 16.34 2.15 -25.11
N LEU A 85 15.35 2.55 -25.89
CA LEU A 85 14.12 3.16 -25.40
C LEU A 85 13.18 2.14 -24.73
N HIS A 86 13.00 0.96 -25.32
CA HIS A 86 12.04 -0.03 -24.83
C HIS A 86 12.37 -0.56 -23.41
N PRO A 87 13.62 -0.96 -23.11
CA PRO A 87 14.00 -1.33 -21.74
C PRO A 87 13.86 -0.17 -20.74
N GLY A 88 14.13 1.06 -21.18
CA GLY A 88 13.97 2.27 -20.36
C GLY A 88 12.52 2.50 -19.93
N ILE A 89 11.55 2.35 -20.84
CA ILE A 89 10.11 2.44 -20.54
C ILE A 89 9.69 1.31 -19.59
N ALA A 90 10.13 0.07 -19.85
CA ALA A 90 9.81 -1.07 -18.99
C ALA A 90 10.26 -0.84 -17.54
N ARG A 91 11.51 -0.38 -17.35
CA ARG A 91 12.06 -0.07 -16.03
C ARG A 91 11.38 1.12 -15.35
N PHE A 92 10.80 2.04 -16.11
CA PHE A 92 9.96 3.08 -15.54
C PHE A 92 8.70 2.52 -14.85
N GLY A 93 8.23 1.32 -15.24
CA GLY A 93 7.22 0.56 -14.50
C GLY A 93 7.63 0.21 -13.06
N ILE A 94 8.93 -0.01 -12.81
CA ILE A 94 9.44 -0.30 -11.46
C ILE A 94 9.20 0.89 -10.53
N PHE A 95 9.47 2.11 -11.02
CA PHE A 95 9.18 3.35 -10.29
C PHE A 95 7.70 3.44 -9.89
N PHE A 96 6.79 3.16 -10.82
CA PHE A 96 5.36 3.18 -10.52
C PHE A 96 4.97 2.13 -9.49
N SER A 97 5.57 0.93 -9.56
CA SER A 97 5.26 -0.15 -8.63
C SER A 97 5.70 0.18 -7.20
N ILE A 98 7.01 0.34 -6.96
CA ILE A 98 7.54 0.50 -5.60
C ILE A 98 7.60 1.96 -5.16
N GLY A 99 7.92 2.89 -6.05
CA GLY A 99 8.10 4.31 -5.71
C GLY A 99 6.80 4.93 -5.23
N ILE A 100 5.72 4.75 -6.00
CA ILE A 100 4.39 5.27 -5.62
C ILE A 100 3.83 4.52 -4.41
N ALA A 101 3.88 3.18 -4.40
CA ALA A 101 3.37 2.41 -3.26
C ALA A 101 4.07 2.82 -1.96
N SER A 102 5.41 2.90 -1.96
CA SER A 102 6.20 3.31 -0.78
C SER A 102 5.93 4.77 -0.37
N LEU A 103 5.77 5.69 -1.33
CA LEU A 103 5.43 7.09 -1.04
C LEU A 103 4.11 7.20 -0.27
N PHE A 104 3.05 6.56 -0.78
CA PHE A 104 1.75 6.65 -0.14
C PHE A 104 1.70 5.83 1.14
N VAL A 105 2.11 4.56 1.11
CA VAL A 105 2.10 3.68 2.29
C VAL A 105 2.94 4.27 3.43
N GLY A 106 4.15 4.77 3.15
CA GLY A 106 5.00 5.39 4.15
C GLY A 106 4.34 6.61 4.80
N ALA A 107 3.70 7.48 4.01
CA ALA A 107 3.03 8.67 4.53
C ALA A 107 1.78 8.33 5.37
N VAL A 108 0.95 7.38 4.91
CA VAL A 108 -0.33 7.06 5.57
C VAL A 108 -0.18 6.15 6.80
N SER A 109 0.85 5.32 6.84
CA SER A 109 1.16 4.42 7.96
C SER A 109 1.42 5.14 9.28
N ALA A 110 1.69 6.46 9.23
CA ALA A 110 1.87 7.29 10.43
C ALA A 110 0.57 7.55 11.21
N LEU A 111 -0.59 7.49 10.55
CA LEU A 111 -1.89 7.76 11.17
C LEU A 111 -2.20 6.84 12.37
N PRO A 112 -2.10 5.50 12.27
CA PRO A 112 -2.30 4.63 13.42
C PRO A 112 -1.26 4.85 14.52
N ALA A 113 0.00 5.04 14.16
CA ALA A 113 1.09 5.21 15.12
C ALA A 113 0.96 6.50 15.95
N ARG A 114 0.56 7.60 15.32
CA ARG A 114 0.25 8.85 16.01
C ARG A 114 -0.88 8.67 17.01
N GLU A 115 -2.01 8.09 16.59
CA GLU A 115 -3.13 7.85 17.53
C GLU A 115 -2.80 6.81 18.60
N ALA A 116 -1.95 5.83 18.30
CA ALA A 116 -1.48 4.88 19.31
C ALA A 116 -0.71 5.61 20.42
N CYS A 117 0.20 6.53 20.09
CA CYS A 117 0.92 7.35 21.06
C CYS A 117 -0.05 8.17 21.93
N LEU A 118 -1.00 8.87 21.31
CA LEU A 118 -2.02 9.66 22.02
C LEU A 118 -2.94 8.79 22.89
N SER A 119 -3.28 7.58 22.42
CA SER A 119 -4.11 6.62 23.16
C SER A 119 -3.39 6.05 24.37
N VAL A 120 -2.07 5.84 24.28
CA VAL A 120 -1.24 5.43 25.42
C VAL A 120 -1.07 6.56 26.42
N ALA A 121 -0.96 7.83 25.98
CA ALA A 121 -0.99 8.95 26.90
C ALA A 121 -2.27 9.00 27.75
N ARG A 122 -3.42 8.62 27.15
CA ARG A 122 -4.71 8.50 27.87
C ARG A 122 -4.76 7.26 28.78
N GLN A 123 -4.18 6.13 28.36
CA GLN A 123 -4.22 4.87 29.09
C GLN A 123 -2.85 4.16 29.15
N PRO A 124 -1.90 4.63 29.98
CA PRO A 124 -0.52 4.12 29.98
C PRO A 124 -0.43 2.64 30.31
N PHE A 125 -1.23 2.16 31.27
CA PHE A 125 -1.24 0.75 31.69
C PHE A 125 -1.79 -0.22 30.63
N PHE A 126 -2.46 0.29 29.60
CA PHE A 126 -2.97 -0.50 28.47
C PHE A 126 -2.09 -0.41 27.22
N GLY A 127 -0.92 0.24 27.33
CA GLY A 127 -0.04 0.57 26.21
C GLY A 127 0.37 -0.63 25.37
N ASN A 128 0.73 -1.76 26.00
CA ASN A 128 1.11 -2.98 25.26
C ASN A 128 0.00 -3.52 24.34
N LYS A 129 -1.26 -3.40 24.73
CA LYS A 129 -2.39 -3.86 23.90
C LYS A 129 -2.68 -2.89 22.76
N ILE A 130 -2.59 -1.58 23.01
CA ILE A 130 -2.69 -0.56 21.95
C ILE A 130 -1.57 -0.76 20.93
N MET A 131 -0.34 -0.97 21.42
CA MET A 131 0.82 -1.28 20.59
C MET A 131 0.59 -2.53 19.73
N ASN A 132 0.04 -3.62 20.29
CA ASN A 132 -0.24 -4.82 19.50
C ASN A 132 -1.22 -4.56 18.35
N ILE A 133 -2.27 -3.78 18.58
CA ILE A 133 -3.24 -3.44 17.53
C ILE A 133 -2.61 -2.55 16.47
N MET A 134 -1.81 -1.56 16.89
CA MET A 134 -1.02 -0.74 15.98
C MET A 134 -0.10 -1.60 15.12
N LEU A 135 0.70 -2.50 15.72
CA LEU A 135 1.65 -3.35 14.99
C LEU A 135 0.94 -4.26 13.98
N ILE A 136 -0.18 -4.89 14.36
CA ILE A 136 -0.96 -5.76 13.47
C ILE A 136 -1.49 -4.95 12.29
N THR A 137 -2.16 -3.83 12.55
CA THR A 137 -2.77 -3.02 11.49
C THR A 137 -1.73 -2.36 10.59
N MET A 138 -0.62 -1.89 11.15
CA MET A 138 0.49 -1.30 10.41
C MET A 138 1.25 -2.32 9.57
N SER A 139 1.40 -3.56 10.04
CA SER A 139 1.96 -4.65 9.23
C SER A 139 1.10 -4.94 8.00
N ILE A 140 -0.22 -4.85 8.12
CA ILE A 140 -1.13 -5.04 6.99
C ILE A 140 -1.01 -3.86 6.02
N ILE A 141 -0.97 -2.62 6.51
CA ILE A 141 -0.82 -1.42 5.65
C ILE A 141 0.48 -1.48 4.81
N GLN A 142 1.50 -2.23 5.25
CA GLN A 142 2.79 -2.37 4.56
C GLN A 142 2.84 -3.42 3.45
N THR A 143 1.85 -4.31 3.34
CA THR A 143 1.83 -5.36 2.30
C THR A 143 2.03 -4.83 0.87
N PRO A 144 1.55 -3.63 0.46
CA PRO A 144 1.73 -3.17 -0.92
C PRO A 144 3.19 -2.89 -1.27
N ILE A 145 4.03 -2.58 -0.27
CA ILE A 145 5.47 -2.38 -0.47
C ILE A 145 6.12 -3.72 -0.86
N ILE A 146 5.73 -4.81 -0.22
CA ILE A 146 6.24 -6.16 -0.52
C ILE A 146 5.76 -6.60 -1.90
N PHE A 147 4.48 -6.38 -2.23
CA PHE A 147 3.96 -6.65 -3.56
C PHE A 147 4.66 -5.81 -4.64
N GLY A 148 4.95 -4.55 -4.32
CA GLY A 148 5.71 -3.63 -5.16
C GLY A 148 7.13 -4.13 -5.42
N PHE A 149 7.78 -4.65 -4.38
CA PHE A 149 9.09 -5.29 -4.50
C PHE A 149 9.08 -6.51 -5.43
N ILE A 150 8.12 -7.41 -5.25
CA ILE A 150 8.02 -8.64 -6.08
C ILE A 150 7.81 -8.27 -7.55
N THR A 151 6.87 -7.37 -7.85
CA THR A 151 6.61 -6.92 -9.22
C THR A 151 7.79 -6.14 -9.80
N ALA A 152 8.49 -5.32 -9.01
CA ALA A 152 9.71 -4.62 -9.43
C ALA A 152 10.82 -5.60 -9.85
N VAL A 153 11.06 -6.65 -9.07
CA VAL A 153 12.04 -7.69 -9.40
C VAL A 153 11.66 -8.38 -10.71
N MET A 154 10.38 -8.76 -10.89
CA MET A 154 9.91 -9.40 -12.12
C MET A 154 9.99 -8.49 -13.35
N ILE A 155 9.67 -7.20 -13.21
CA ILE A 155 9.82 -6.23 -14.30
C ILE A 155 11.31 -6.09 -14.68
N ASN A 156 12.20 -6.00 -13.69
CA ASN A 156 13.63 -5.83 -13.95
C ASN A 156 14.24 -7.04 -14.70
N THR A 157 13.79 -8.26 -14.40
CA THR A 157 14.27 -9.47 -15.09
C THR A 157 13.75 -9.55 -16.53
N GLN A 158 12.51 -9.14 -16.80
CA GLN A 158 11.94 -9.17 -18.14
C GLN A 158 12.38 -7.99 -19.02
N ALA A 159 12.72 -6.84 -18.41
CA ALA A 159 13.07 -5.61 -19.12
C ALA A 159 14.27 -5.75 -20.07
N THR A 160 15.12 -6.76 -19.88
CA THR A 160 16.30 -7.03 -20.70
C THR A 160 15.95 -7.58 -22.08
N ASN A 161 14.82 -8.26 -22.20
CA ASN A 161 14.41 -9.01 -23.39
C ASN A 161 13.32 -8.27 -24.17
N VAL A 162 13.13 -6.97 -23.88
CA VAL A 162 12.06 -6.16 -24.47
C VAL A 162 12.54 -5.58 -25.79
N GLU A 163 12.00 -6.11 -26.88
CA GLU A 163 12.34 -5.68 -28.23
C GLU A 163 11.29 -4.73 -28.82
N THR A 164 10.04 -4.84 -28.34
CA THR A 164 8.89 -4.10 -28.87
C THR A 164 8.38 -3.04 -27.91
N LEU A 165 7.84 -1.94 -28.45
CA LEU A 165 7.16 -0.92 -27.66
C LEU A 165 5.94 -1.48 -26.89
N GLY A 166 5.25 -2.46 -27.48
CA GLY A 166 4.09 -3.09 -26.85
C GLY A 166 4.44 -3.83 -25.55
N GLN A 167 5.54 -4.58 -25.56
CA GLN A 167 6.07 -5.25 -24.36
C GLN A 167 6.51 -4.23 -23.30
N ALA A 168 7.17 -3.13 -23.72
CA ALA A 168 7.60 -2.09 -22.80
C ALA A 168 6.43 -1.41 -22.07
N LEU A 169 5.37 -1.07 -22.82
CA LEU A 169 4.16 -0.46 -22.27
C LEU A 169 3.39 -1.40 -21.34
N ALA A 170 3.37 -2.70 -21.63
CA ALA A 170 2.76 -3.69 -20.76
C ALA A 170 3.52 -3.85 -19.43
N LEU A 171 4.86 -3.83 -19.45
CA LEU A 171 5.65 -3.85 -18.21
C LEU A 171 5.45 -2.56 -17.38
N LEU A 172 5.35 -1.42 -18.05
CA LEU A 172 4.98 -0.16 -17.40
C LEU A 172 3.58 -0.22 -16.79
N SER A 173 2.60 -0.79 -17.50
CA SER A 173 1.22 -0.89 -17.02
C SER A 173 1.07 -1.85 -15.85
N ALA A 174 1.84 -2.94 -15.82
CA ALA A 174 1.88 -3.84 -14.67
C ALA A 174 2.30 -3.09 -13.40
N GLY A 175 3.39 -2.33 -13.47
CA GLY A 175 3.86 -1.54 -12.34
C GLY A 175 2.89 -0.42 -11.93
N ALA A 176 2.32 0.30 -12.91
CA ALA A 176 1.32 1.33 -12.67
C ALA A 176 0.03 0.79 -12.04
N CYS A 177 -0.41 -0.39 -12.46
CA CYS A 177 -1.59 -1.07 -11.91
C CYS A 177 -1.46 -1.28 -10.41
N LEU A 178 -0.37 -1.89 -9.97
CA LEU A 178 -0.14 -2.15 -8.55
C LEU A 178 0.08 -0.85 -7.76
N GLY A 179 0.93 0.05 -8.27
CA GLY A 179 1.22 1.33 -7.61
C GLY A 179 -0.03 2.14 -7.35
N LEU A 180 -0.83 2.41 -8.39
CA LEU A 180 -2.07 3.18 -8.27
C LEU A 180 -3.14 2.41 -7.49
N GLY A 181 -3.27 1.11 -7.74
CA GLY A 181 -4.26 0.25 -7.09
C GLY A 181 -4.06 0.10 -5.59
N SER A 182 -2.85 0.36 -5.08
CA SER A 182 -2.55 0.32 -3.65
C SER A 182 -2.94 1.58 -2.88
N ILE A 183 -3.06 2.74 -3.54
CA ILE A 183 -3.23 4.05 -2.87
C ILE A 183 -4.50 4.09 -2.01
N GLY A 184 -5.63 3.73 -2.61
CA GLY A 184 -6.94 3.80 -1.94
C GLY A 184 -7.05 2.88 -0.73
N PRO A 185 -6.79 1.57 -0.91
CA PRO A 185 -6.77 0.62 0.19
C PRO A 185 -5.79 1.01 1.30
N ALA A 186 -4.53 1.35 1.00
CA ALA A 186 -3.56 1.73 2.02
C ALA A 186 -4.04 2.94 2.86
N TYR A 187 -4.65 3.93 2.22
CA TYR A 187 -5.27 5.06 2.91
C TYR A 187 -6.48 4.63 3.76
N GLY A 188 -7.37 3.80 3.22
CA GLY A 188 -8.53 3.26 3.93
C GLY A 188 -8.16 2.44 5.17
N GLN A 189 -7.18 1.55 5.03
CA GLN A 189 -6.63 0.75 6.12
C GLN A 189 -6.02 1.61 7.22
N SER A 190 -5.34 2.70 6.83
CA SER A 190 -4.76 3.66 7.77
C SER A 190 -5.81 4.46 8.53
N ILE A 191 -6.92 4.86 7.87
CA ILE A 191 -8.06 5.49 8.54
C ILE A 191 -8.68 4.53 9.56
N TYR A 192 -8.88 3.27 9.18
CA TYR A 192 -9.38 2.26 10.09
C TYR A 192 -8.44 2.06 11.29
N ALA A 193 -7.16 1.83 11.02
CA ALA A 193 -6.15 1.55 12.04
C ALA A 193 -6.02 2.70 13.04
N ARG A 194 -6.07 3.95 12.54
CA ARG A 194 -6.19 5.16 13.34
C ARG A 194 -7.38 5.10 14.29
N SER A 195 -8.57 4.83 13.74
CA SER A 195 -9.81 4.73 14.52
C SER A 195 -9.73 3.64 15.58
N ALA A 196 -9.19 2.46 15.22
CA ALA A 196 -9.02 1.32 16.11
C ALA A 196 -8.10 1.65 17.30
N CYS A 197 -6.98 2.34 17.08
CA CYS A 197 -6.12 2.80 18.16
C CYS A 197 -6.84 3.79 19.08
N GLN A 198 -7.52 4.79 18.48
CA GLN A 198 -8.28 5.79 19.21
C GLN A 198 -9.38 5.18 20.08
N THR A 199 -10.11 4.18 19.57
CA THR A 199 -11.18 3.53 20.34
C THR A 199 -10.67 2.76 21.55
N LEU A 200 -9.50 2.15 21.46
CA LEU A 200 -8.87 1.47 22.59
C LEU A 200 -8.37 2.46 23.65
N GLY A 201 -7.87 3.61 23.21
CA GLY A 201 -7.54 4.74 24.10
C GLY A 201 -8.74 5.31 24.84
N ASN A 202 -9.96 5.14 24.31
CA ASN A 202 -11.20 5.59 24.97
C ASN A 202 -11.85 4.49 25.82
N ASN A 203 -11.82 3.22 25.39
CA ASN A 203 -12.43 2.10 26.12
C ASN A 203 -11.61 0.82 25.95
N ARG A 204 -10.85 0.44 26.99
CA ARG A 204 -10.02 -0.78 27.01
C ARG A 204 -10.83 -2.09 26.93
N ASN A 205 -12.09 -2.08 27.32
CA ASN A 205 -12.91 -3.28 27.39
C ASN A 205 -13.27 -3.81 26.00
N THR A 206 -13.16 -2.98 24.95
CA THR A 206 -13.48 -3.37 23.57
C THR A 206 -12.32 -4.04 22.83
N TYR A 207 -11.15 -4.21 23.47
CA TYR A 207 -9.95 -4.75 22.83
C TYR A 207 -10.16 -6.04 22.07
N ARG A 208 -10.81 -7.03 22.68
CA ARG A 208 -11.02 -8.34 22.03
C ARG A 208 -11.88 -8.19 20.78
N SER A 209 -12.96 -7.41 20.88
CA SER A 209 -13.89 -7.13 19.78
C SER A 209 -13.23 -6.35 18.65
N ILE A 210 -12.48 -5.30 18.97
CA ILE A 210 -11.73 -4.51 17.98
C ILE A 210 -10.64 -5.35 17.32
N LEU A 211 -9.93 -6.20 18.07
CA LEU A 211 -8.91 -7.09 17.51
C LEU A 211 -9.51 -8.02 16.46
N THR A 212 -10.59 -8.74 16.80
CA THR A 212 -11.25 -9.65 15.83
C THR A 212 -11.84 -8.89 14.65
N PHE A 213 -12.46 -7.74 14.90
CA PHE A 213 -13.03 -6.92 13.85
C PHE A 213 -11.96 -6.33 12.92
N SER A 214 -10.77 -6.01 13.45
CA SER A 214 -9.63 -5.50 12.70
C SER A 214 -9.14 -6.51 11.68
N LEU A 215 -8.94 -7.77 12.09
CA LEU A 215 -8.46 -8.80 11.18
C LEU A 215 -9.40 -9.01 9.99
N ILE A 216 -10.72 -9.00 10.24
CA ILE A 216 -11.71 -9.21 9.18
C ILE A 216 -11.82 -7.97 8.29
N SER A 217 -11.98 -6.77 8.89
CA SER A 217 -12.16 -5.54 8.10
C SER A 217 -10.92 -5.17 7.30
N GLN A 218 -9.73 -5.31 7.90
CA GLN A 218 -8.48 -5.04 7.17
C GLN A 218 -8.30 -5.97 5.98
N ALA A 219 -8.69 -7.25 6.10
CA ALA A 219 -8.67 -8.20 4.98
C ALA A 219 -9.66 -7.82 3.87
N MET A 220 -10.84 -7.29 4.22
CA MET A 220 -11.78 -6.77 3.21
C MET A 220 -11.19 -5.55 2.49
N ILE A 221 -10.69 -4.56 3.25
CA ILE A 221 -10.09 -3.34 2.69
C ILE A 221 -8.84 -3.67 1.84
N GLU A 222 -8.09 -4.74 2.16
CA GLU A 222 -6.91 -5.21 1.42
C GLU A 222 -7.26 -5.85 0.06
N SER A 223 -8.47 -6.40 -0.09
CA SER A 223 -8.85 -7.19 -1.28
C SER A 223 -8.61 -6.49 -2.62
N PRO A 224 -8.88 -5.18 -2.80
CA PRO A 224 -8.53 -4.45 -4.01
C PRO A 224 -7.02 -4.43 -4.31
N ILE A 225 -6.13 -4.41 -3.30
CA ILE A 225 -4.68 -4.50 -3.51
C ILE A 225 -4.32 -5.84 -4.14
N ILE A 226 -4.94 -6.92 -3.65
CA ILE A 226 -4.75 -8.26 -4.21
C ILE A 226 -5.24 -8.32 -5.66
N PHE A 227 -6.34 -7.63 -6.01
CA PHE A 227 -6.81 -7.54 -7.39
C PHE A 227 -5.82 -6.79 -8.30
N ALA A 228 -5.20 -5.71 -7.79
CA ALA A 228 -4.16 -4.98 -8.51
C ALA A 228 -2.87 -5.80 -8.69
N LEU A 229 -2.49 -6.58 -7.67
CA LEU A 229 -1.36 -7.52 -7.76
C LEU A 229 -1.63 -8.63 -8.76
N LEU A 230 -2.80 -9.27 -8.69
CA LEU A 230 -3.19 -10.35 -9.60
C LEU A 230 -3.13 -9.88 -11.06
N THR A 231 -3.72 -8.71 -11.34
CA THR A 231 -3.74 -8.14 -12.69
C THR A 231 -2.34 -7.73 -13.16
N SER A 232 -1.51 -7.15 -12.29
CA SER A 232 -0.10 -6.90 -12.58
C SER A 232 0.66 -8.19 -12.94
N LEU A 233 0.46 -9.27 -12.18
CA LEU A 233 1.13 -10.55 -12.43
C LEU A 233 0.63 -11.22 -13.72
N LEU A 234 -0.65 -11.10 -14.05
CA LEU A 234 -1.20 -11.58 -15.32
C LEU A 234 -0.60 -10.84 -16.51
N ILE A 235 -0.48 -9.51 -16.43
CA ILE A 235 0.17 -8.70 -17.46
C ILE A 235 1.63 -9.15 -17.64
N LEU A 236 2.36 -9.34 -16.53
CA LEU A 236 3.75 -9.85 -16.53
C LEU A 236 3.90 -11.27 -17.08
N GLY A 237 2.85 -12.09 -17.05
CA GLY A 237 2.84 -13.43 -17.64
C GLY A 237 2.70 -13.38 -19.17
N ILE A 238 1.84 -12.50 -19.68
CA ILE A 238 1.54 -12.36 -21.11
C ILE A 238 2.72 -11.73 -21.88
N THR A 239 3.52 -10.88 -21.21
CA THR A 239 4.63 -10.13 -21.85
C THR A 239 5.77 -10.99 -22.39
N THR A 240 5.78 -12.28 -22.09
CA THR A 240 6.78 -13.25 -22.60
C THR A 240 6.58 -13.61 -24.08
N ALA A 241 5.43 -13.28 -24.68
CA ALA A 241 5.15 -13.51 -26.10
C ALA A 241 5.36 -12.25 -26.96
N THR A 242 5.39 -12.42 -28.28
CA THR A 242 5.32 -11.31 -29.24
C THR A 242 3.92 -10.69 -29.20
N ILE A 243 3.83 -9.49 -28.63
CA ILE A 243 2.54 -8.81 -28.42
C ILE A 243 2.25 -7.91 -29.62
N SER A 244 1.03 -8.02 -30.18
CA SER A 244 0.56 -7.09 -31.20
C SER A 244 0.28 -5.69 -30.59
N PRO A 245 0.35 -4.59 -31.37
CA PRO A 245 0.13 -3.25 -30.82
C PRO A 245 -1.26 -3.11 -30.18
N MET A 246 -2.27 -3.78 -30.73
CA MET A 246 -3.62 -3.80 -30.17
C MET A 246 -3.65 -4.49 -28.79
N GLN A 247 -2.99 -5.64 -28.66
CA GLN A 247 -2.88 -6.36 -27.39
C GLN A 247 -2.13 -5.53 -26.34
N SER A 248 -1.11 -4.77 -26.73
CA SER A 248 -0.42 -3.88 -25.79
C SER A 248 -1.28 -2.72 -25.29
N LEU A 249 -2.21 -2.22 -26.10
CA LEU A 249 -3.16 -1.21 -25.66
C LEU A 249 -4.14 -1.81 -24.65
N LEU A 250 -4.61 -3.04 -24.90
CA LEU A 250 -5.51 -3.76 -23.98
C LEU A 250 -4.86 -3.99 -22.61
N THR A 251 -3.57 -4.37 -22.55
CA THR A 251 -2.88 -4.55 -21.26
C THR A 251 -2.69 -3.24 -20.50
N VAL A 252 -2.45 -2.12 -21.19
CA VAL A 252 -2.37 -0.80 -20.57
C VAL A 252 -3.72 -0.38 -20.00
N VAL A 253 -4.79 -0.52 -20.77
CA VAL A 253 -6.15 -0.18 -20.34
C VAL A 253 -6.58 -1.07 -19.18
N ALA A 254 -6.29 -2.37 -19.23
CA ALA A 254 -6.60 -3.31 -18.14
C ALA A 254 -5.90 -2.92 -16.83
N GLY A 255 -4.61 -2.60 -16.88
CA GLY A 255 -3.84 -2.19 -15.70
C GLY A 255 -4.33 -0.86 -15.10
N LEU A 256 -4.59 0.14 -15.94
CA LEU A 256 -5.11 1.42 -15.47
C LEU A 256 -6.54 1.32 -14.94
N CYS A 257 -7.37 0.47 -15.54
CA CYS A 257 -8.74 0.22 -15.08
C CYS A 257 -8.73 -0.22 -13.62
N VAL A 258 -8.01 -1.30 -13.29
CA VAL A 258 -7.93 -1.81 -11.92
C VAL A 258 -7.25 -0.82 -10.98
N GLY A 259 -6.15 -0.22 -11.42
CA GLY A 259 -5.40 0.76 -10.63
C GLY A 259 -6.27 1.93 -10.16
N ILE A 260 -7.11 2.48 -11.03
CA ILE A 260 -7.99 3.61 -10.71
C ILE A 260 -9.23 3.15 -9.95
N THR A 261 -9.86 2.04 -10.35
CA THR A 261 -11.10 1.56 -9.72
C THR A 261 -10.92 1.22 -8.25
N ASN A 262 -9.71 0.84 -7.82
CA ASN A 262 -9.46 0.44 -6.44
C ASN A 262 -9.33 1.62 -5.47
N ILE A 263 -9.13 2.85 -5.98
CA ILE A 263 -8.88 4.03 -5.14
C ILE A 263 -10.09 4.32 -4.25
N ALA A 264 -11.27 4.53 -4.84
CA ALA A 264 -12.46 4.95 -4.09
C ALA A 264 -13.05 3.84 -3.19
N PRO A 265 -13.16 2.56 -3.62
CA PRO A 265 -13.62 1.47 -2.78
C PRO A 265 -12.72 1.25 -1.56
N GLY A 266 -11.39 1.24 -1.73
CA GLY A 266 -10.46 1.08 -0.61
C GLY A 266 -10.62 2.15 0.47
N ILE A 267 -10.72 3.42 0.07
CA ILE A 267 -10.94 4.54 0.99
C ILE A 267 -12.30 4.42 1.69
N SER A 268 -13.36 4.10 0.93
CA SER A 268 -14.73 4.05 1.44
C SER A 268 -14.96 2.87 2.38
N SER A 269 -14.41 1.71 2.05
CA SER A 269 -14.41 0.51 2.91
C SER A 269 -13.70 0.81 4.23
N GLY A 270 -12.53 1.45 4.17
CA GLY A 270 -11.79 1.91 5.35
C GLY A 270 -12.55 2.89 6.23
N ARG A 271 -13.24 3.89 5.65
CA ARG A 271 -14.09 4.83 6.39
C ARG A 271 -15.27 4.14 7.08
N THR A 272 -15.90 3.19 6.39
CA THR A 272 -17.02 2.41 6.92
C THR A 272 -16.58 1.57 8.12
N ALA A 273 -15.46 0.85 7.97
CA ALA A 273 -14.85 0.09 9.06
C ALA A 273 -14.45 0.98 10.24
N ALA A 274 -13.90 2.17 9.97
CA ALA A 274 -13.45 3.10 11.00
C ALA A 274 -14.60 3.62 11.86
N GLU A 275 -15.74 3.92 11.24
CA GLU A 275 -16.93 4.35 11.97
C GLU A 275 -17.56 3.19 12.76
N ALA A 276 -17.61 1.99 12.17
CA ALA A 276 -18.04 0.80 12.88
C ALA A 276 -17.18 0.52 14.12
N ALA A 277 -15.85 0.70 14.04
CA ALA A 277 -14.96 0.58 15.20
C ALA A 277 -15.34 1.55 16.32
N LYS A 278 -15.64 2.83 16.00
CA LYS A 278 -16.11 3.81 16.99
C LYS A 278 -17.42 3.38 17.64
N GLN A 279 -18.39 2.94 16.84
CA GLN A 279 -19.69 2.50 17.36
C GLN A 279 -19.59 1.27 18.25
N ILE A 280 -18.68 0.32 17.95
CA ILE A 280 -18.39 -0.83 18.82
C ILE A 280 -17.91 -0.38 20.20
N THR A 281 -17.17 0.72 20.29
CA THR A 281 -16.68 1.26 21.57
C THR A 281 -17.78 1.87 22.43
N TYR A 282 -18.78 2.50 21.83
CA TYR A 282 -19.91 3.07 22.56
C TYR A 282 -20.99 2.03 22.90
N ASN A 283 -21.23 1.07 22.00
CA ASN A 283 -22.36 0.13 22.09
C ASN A 283 -21.89 -1.33 22.00
N LEU A 284 -21.06 -1.77 22.95
CA LEU A 284 -20.46 -3.11 22.94
C LEU A 284 -21.50 -4.26 22.92
N SER A 285 -22.67 -4.06 23.53
CA SER A 285 -23.80 -5.02 23.50
C SER A 285 -24.30 -5.30 22.08
N HIS A 286 -24.18 -4.33 21.17
CA HIS A 286 -24.63 -4.43 19.78
C HIS A 286 -23.49 -4.78 18.81
N TYR A 287 -22.33 -5.25 19.32
CA TYR A 287 -21.15 -5.61 18.52
C TYR A 287 -21.48 -6.46 17.29
N ALA A 288 -22.29 -7.51 17.45
CA ALA A 288 -22.62 -8.43 16.36
C ALA A 288 -23.39 -7.74 15.23
N ILE A 289 -24.34 -6.86 15.58
CA ILE A 289 -25.15 -6.13 14.60
C ILE A 289 -24.28 -5.11 13.87
N ILE A 290 -23.47 -4.33 14.61
CA ILE A 290 -22.59 -3.31 14.03
C ILE A 290 -21.57 -3.95 13.08
N THR A 291 -20.94 -5.05 13.51
CA THR A 291 -19.97 -5.80 12.71
C THR A 291 -20.61 -6.31 11.42
N ARG A 292 -21.76 -6.97 11.53
CA ARG A 292 -22.47 -7.50 10.36
C ARG A 292 -22.87 -6.39 9.38
N THR A 293 -23.43 -5.28 9.87
CA THR A 293 -23.81 -4.14 9.02
C THR A 293 -22.59 -3.54 8.31
N SER A 294 -21.48 -3.36 9.03
CA SER A 294 -20.23 -2.87 8.46
C SER A 294 -19.69 -3.79 7.37
N LEU A 295 -19.65 -5.10 7.61
CA LEU A 295 -19.11 -6.07 6.64
C LEU A 295 -19.99 -6.17 5.40
N ILE A 296 -21.32 -6.09 5.54
CA ILE A 296 -22.23 -6.03 4.39
C ILE A 296 -21.97 -4.75 3.57
N ALA A 297 -21.82 -3.60 4.24
CA ALA A 297 -21.54 -2.34 3.56
C ALA A 297 -20.18 -2.36 2.84
N GLN A 298 -19.12 -2.87 3.49
CA GLN A 298 -17.81 -3.06 2.87
C GLN A 298 -17.90 -4.00 1.66
N GLY A 299 -18.59 -5.14 1.80
CA GLY A 299 -18.79 -6.08 0.69
C GLY A 299 -19.51 -5.45 -0.51
N LEU A 300 -20.51 -4.58 -0.26
CA LEU A 300 -21.18 -3.83 -1.34
C LEU A 300 -20.26 -2.78 -1.98
N ILE A 301 -19.45 -2.06 -1.19
CA ILE A 301 -18.46 -1.11 -1.70
C ILE A 301 -17.42 -1.81 -2.60
N ASP A 302 -16.95 -2.98 -2.18
CA ASP A 302 -15.90 -3.71 -2.89
C ASP A 302 -16.40 -4.34 -4.19
N THR A 303 -17.71 -4.41 -4.44
CA THR A 303 -18.25 -4.83 -5.75
C THR A 303 -17.75 -3.96 -6.91
N PHE A 304 -17.50 -2.68 -6.68
CA PHE A 304 -16.96 -1.79 -7.71
C PHE A 304 -15.51 -2.12 -8.07
N ALA A 305 -14.70 -2.57 -7.10
CA ALA A 305 -13.36 -3.08 -7.37
C ALA A 305 -13.43 -4.41 -8.15
N ILE A 306 -14.42 -5.26 -7.85
CA ILE A 306 -14.68 -6.50 -8.60
C ILE A 306 -15.11 -6.19 -10.04
N TYR A 307 -15.94 -5.17 -10.27
CA TYR A 307 -16.32 -4.78 -11.64
C TYR A 307 -15.12 -4.30 -12.46
N GLY A 308 -14.22 -3.51 -11.86
CA GLY A 308 -12.96 -3.11 -12.50
C GLY A 308 -12.08 -4.31 -12.84
N LEU A 309 -11.92 -5.24 -11.87
CA LEU A 309 -11.20 -6.49 -12.08
C LEU A 309 -11.81 -7.33 -13.21
N LEU A 310 -13.14 -7.47 -13.25
CA LEU A 310 -13.83 -8.27 -14.25
C LEU A 310 -13.58 -7.72 -15.66
N ILE A 311 -13.70 -6.41 -15.86
CA ILE A 311 -13.41 -5.79 -17.15
C ILE A 311 -11.93 -5.98 -17.52
N ALA A 312 -11.00 -5.76 -16.59
CA ALA A 312 -9.58 -5.99 -16.85
C ALA A 312 -9.29 -7.44 -17.24
N LEU A 313 -9.88 -8.43 -16.55
CA LEU A 313 -9.72 -9.84 -16.88
C LEU A 313 -10.31 -10.17 -18.25
N LEU A 314 -11.49 -9.66 -18.59
CA LEU A 314 -12.06 -9.86 -19.93
C LEU A 314 -11.12 -9.28 -21.00
N LEU A 315 -10.65 -8.04 -20.83
CA LEU A 315 -9.70 -7.43 -21.75
C LEU A 315 -8.43 -8.27 -21.90
N LEU A 316 -7.91 -8.82 -20.80
CA LEU A 316 -6.70 -9.66 -20.81
C LEU A 316 -6.93 -11.06 -21.40
N LEU A 317 -8.13 -11.62 -21.32
CA LEU A 317 -8.45 -12.95 -21.87
C LEU A 317 -8.82 -12.90 -23.35
N PHE A 318 -9.42 -11.80 -23.82
CA PHE A 318 -9.68 -11.53 -25.23
C PHE A 318 -8.43 -11.14 -26.02
N ILE A 319 -7.26 -11.08 -25.37
CA ILE A 319 -5.95 -10.88 -26.03
C ILE A 319 -5.54 -12.07 -26.91
N LYS A 320 -6.21 -13.24 -26.84
CA LYS A 320 -5.92 -14.38 -27.73
C LYS A 320 -6.15 -14.07 -29.20
#